data_AF-A0A1X0MIY2-F1
#
_entry.id   AF-A0A1X0MIY2-F1
#
_cell.length_a   1.000
_cell.length_b   1.000
_cell.length_c   1.000
_cell.angle_alpha   90.00
_cell.angle_beta   90.00
_cell.angle_gamma   90.00
#
_symmetry.space_group_name_H-M   'P 1'
#
loop_
_entity.id
_entity.type
_entity.pdbx_description
1 polymer ?
#
loop_
_entity_poly.entity_id
_entity_poly.type
_entity_poly.pdbx_seq_one_letter_code
_entity_poly.pdbx_strand_id
1 'polypeptide(L)'
;DCSHANSGKDPMRQPQVFDDVLQQRRQGDTSLIGMMIESHLFDGCQPLGAALEYGVSVTDGCLGWTGTEQLLRRAVDRLRYR
;
A
#
# COMPACT_ATOMS: atom_id res chain seq x y z
N ASP A 1 -5.83 2.72 -6.79
CA ASP A 1 -6.08 2.30 -5.41
C ASP A 1 -5.59 0.87 -5.25
N CYS A 2 -4.64 0.64 -4.35
CA CYS A 2 -4.06 -0.67 -4.11
C CYS A 2 -4.79 -1.47 -3.02
N SER A 3 -5.74 -0.85 -2.29
CA SER A 3 -6.48 -1.46 -1.17
C SER A 3 -7.86 -1.99 -1.58
N HIS A 4 -8.77 -2.11 -0.62
CA HIS A 4 -10.16 -2.54 -0.76
C HIS A 4 -10.31 -3.80 -1.63
N ALA A 5 -11.14 -3.74 -2.68
CA ALA A 5 -11.38 -4.89 -3.57
C ALA A 5 -10.14 -5.27 -4.39
N ASN A 6 -9.25 -4.31 -4.70
CA ASN A 6 -8.05 -4.57 -5.49
C ASN A 6 -7.03 -5.42 -4.71
N SER A 7 -7.01 -5.32 -3.38
CA SER A 7 -6.23 -6.21 -2.52
C SER A 7 -7.00 -7.46 -2.07
N GLY A 8 -8.28 -7.58 -2.38
CA GLY A 8 -9.16 -8.60 -1.80
C GLY A 8 -9.39 -8.42 -0.30
N LYS A 9 -9.35 -7.17 0.18
CA LYS A 9 -9.40 -6.76 1.59
C LYS A 9 -8.25 -7.30 2.46
N ASP A 10 -7.12 -7.66 1.83
CA ASP A 10 -5.91 -8.06 2.53
C ASP A 10 -4.84 -6.95 2.39
N PRO A 11 -4.51 -6.20 3.45
CA PRO A 11 -3.51 -5.14 3.39
C PRO A 11 -2.14 -5.61 2.89
N MET A 12 -1.76 -6.87 3.14
CA MET A 12 -0.47 -7.42 2.74
C MET A 12 -0.35 -7.64 1.23
N ARG A 13 -1.47 -7.57 0.50
CA ARG A 13 -1.51 -7.65 -0.96
C ARG A 13 -1.38 -6.28 -1.65
N GLN A 14 -1.49 -5.17 -0.92
CA GLN A 14 -1.31 -3.83 -1.50
C GLN A 14 0.04 -3.66 -2.24
N PRO A 15 1.20 -4.17 -1.73
CA PRO A 15 2.47 -4.10 -2.46
C PRO A 15 2.44 -4.81 -3.82
N GLN A 16 1.76 -5.96 -3.92
CA GLN A 16 1.64 -6.69 -5.18
C GLN A 16 0.83 -5.87 -6.21
N VAL A 17 -0.33 -5.35 -5.79
CA VAL A 17 -1.17 -4.49 -6.65
C VAL A 17 -0.40 -3.24 -7.10
N PHE A 18 0.36 -2.63 -6.20
CA PHE A 18 1.20 -1.49 -6.52
C PHE A 18 2.27 -1.85 -7.57
N ASP A 19 2.97 -2.97 -7.40
CA ASP A 19 4.02 -3.40 -8.33
C ASP A 19 3.47 -3.72 -9.73
N ASP A 20 2.24 -4.25 -9.82
CA ASP A 20 1.55 -4.51 -11.08
C ASP A 20 1.20 -3.21 -11.82
N VAL A 21 0.66 -2.21 -11.11
CA VAL A 21 0.34 -0.89 -11.69
C VAL A 21 1.62 -0.13 -12.08
N LEU A 22 2.67 -0.22 -11.25
CA LEU A 22 3.98 0.36 -11.55
C LEU A 22 4.57 -0.24 -12.83
N GLN A 23 4.42 -1.55 -13.03
CA GLN A 23 4.92 -2.21 -14.23
C GLN A 23 4.19 -1.74 -15.50
N GLN A 24 2.86 -1.58 -15.45
CA GLN A 24 2.08 -0.99 -16.56
C GLN A 24 2.56 0.43 -16.89
N ARG A 25 2.77 1.25 -15.85
CA ARG A 25 3.29 2.61 -16.00
C ARG A 25 4.69 2.64 -16.65
N ARG A 26 5.55 1.68 -16.30
CA ARG A 26 6.90 1.54 -16.90
C ARG A 26 6.84 1.07 -18.35
N GLN A 27 5.86 0.25 -18.71
CA GLN A 27 5.63 -0.21 -20.09
C GLN A 27 5.07 0.87 -21.02
N GLY A 28 4.81 2.07 -20.51
CA GLY A 28 4.48 3.24 -21.32
C GLY A 28 3.04 3.73 -21.16
N ASP A 29 2.23 3.11 -20.30
CA ASP A 29 0.89 3.61 -20.01
C ASP A 29 0.98 4.93 -19.22
N THR A 30 0.82 6.05 -19.92
CA THR A 30 0.85 7.40 -19.34
C THR A 30 -0.48 7.85 -18.75
N SER A 31 -1.56 7.05 -18.90
CA SER A 31 -2.85 7.36 -18.28
C SER A 31 -2.85 7.12 -16.76
N LEU A 32 -1.96 6.25 -16.28
CA LEU A 32 -1.73 5.98 -14.87
C LEU A 32 -0.93 7.12 -14.22
N ILE A 33 -1.64 8.05 -13.56
CA ILE A 33 -1.04 9.25 -12.96
C ILE A 33 -0.68 9.09 -11.48
N GLY A 34 -1.16 8.05 -10.81
CA GLY A 34 -0.94 7.85 -9.38
C GLY A 34 -1.48 6.54 -8.83
N MET A 35 -1.11 6.25 -7.59
CA MET A 35 -1.55 5.09 -6.82
C MET A 35 -1.92 5.55 -5.41
N MET A 36 -2.81 4.81 -4.76
CA MET A 36 -3.23 5.05 -3.37
C MET A 36 -2.91 3.80 -2.57
N ILE A 37 -2.35 3.97 -1.37
CA ILE A 37 -2.03 2.91 -0.42
C ILE A 37 -2.65 3.30 0.91
N GLU A 38 -3.30 2.36 1.59
CA GLU A 38 -3.70 2.51 2.98
C GLU A 38 -2.57 2.02 3.89
N SER A 39 -1.93 2.97 4.58
CA SER A 39 -0.80 2.70 5.46
C SER A 39 -0.97 3.35 6.82
N HIS A 40 -0.44 2.67 7.84
CA HIS A 40 -0.37 3.17 9.21
C HIS A 40 0.99 2.79 9.83
N LEU A 41 1.22 3.15 11.10
CA LEU A 41 2.46 2.80 11.80
C LEU A 41 2.68 1.28 11.88
N PHE A 42 1.63 0.52 12.21
CA PHE A 42 1.64 -0.93 12.30
C PHE A 42 0.61 -1.57 11.37
N ASP A 43 0.84 -2.84 11.03
CA ASP A 43 0.02 -3.60 10.09
C ASP A 43 -1.39 -3.89 10.62
N GLY A 44 -2.32 -4.12 9.70
CA GLY A 44 -3.66 -4.63 10.00
C GLY A 44 -4.62 -3.57 10.53
N CYS A 45 -5.61 -4.03 11.29
CA CYS A 45 -6.61 -3.20 11.95
C CYS A 45 -7.05 -3.82 13.27
N GLN A 46 -7.75 -3.02 14.08
CA GLN A 46 -8.32 -3.38 15.36
C GLN A 46 -9.79 -2.92 15.44
N PRO A 47 -10.65 -3.59 16.22
CA PRO A 47 -11.98 -3.07 16.50
C PRO A 47 -11.92 -1.85 17.42
N LEU A 48 -12.91 -0.96 17.31
CA LEU A 48 -13.05 0.18 18.24
C LEU A 48 -13.35 -0.32 19.66
N GLY A 49 -12.61 0.18 20.65
CA GLY A 49 -12.72 -0.26 22.05
C GLY A 49 -12.21 0.76 23.05
N ALA A 50 -12.28 0.43 24.34
CA ALA A 50 -11.90 1.33 25.43
C ALA A 50 -10.38 1.54 25.55
N ALA A 51 -9.57 0.58 25.09
CA ALA A 51 -8.12 0.68 24.98
C ALA A 51 -7.73 0.32 23.55
N LEU A 52 -7.07 1.25 22.87
CA LEU A 52 -6.65 1.08 21.48
C LEU A 52 -5.14 0.88 21.42
N GLU A 53 -4.71 -0.04 20.57
CA GLU A 53 -3.31 -0.17 20.19
C GLU A 53 -2.90 1.09 19.41
N TYR A 54 -1.89 1.79 19.93
CA TYR A 54 -1.36 2.97 19.25
C TYR A 54 -0.83 2.57 17.87
N GLY A 55 -1.21 3.32 16.84
CA GLY A 55 -0.65 3.12 15.51
C GLY A 55 -1.25 1.98 14.70
N VAL A 56 -2.38 1.39 15.12
CA VAL A 56 -3.14 0.37 14.37
C VAL A 56 -4.49 0.96 13.94
N SER A 57 -4.87 0.79 12.67
CA SER A 57 -6.14 1.31 12.11
C SER A 57 -7.37 0.77 12.84
N VAL A 58 -8.41 1.60 13.02
CA VAL A 58 -9.72 1.17 13.56
C VAL A 58 -10.77 0.90 12.48
N THR A 59 -10.38 1.00 11.20
CA THR A 59 -11.24 0.79 10.03
C THR A 59 -10.67 -0.33 9.16
N ASP A 60 -10.22 -0.02 7.95
CA ASP A 60 -9.63 -0.99 7.04
C ASP A 60 -8.20 -1.32 7.47
N GLY A 61 -7.81 -2.57 7.18
CA GLY A 61 -6.45 -3.05 7.43
C GLY A 61 -5.44 -2.22 6.64
N CYS A 62 -4.37 -1.80 7.30
CA CYS A 62 -3.32 -0.98 6.68
C CYS A 62 -2.02 -1.77 6.53
N LEU A 63 -1.17 -1.33 5.60
CA LEU A 63 0.23 -1.71 5.55
C LEU A 63 1.02 -0.89 6.59
N GLY A 64 1.83 -1.56 7.41
CA GLY A 64 2.67 -0.96 8.43
C GLY A 64 3.84 -0.18 7.84
N TRP A 65 4.48 0.65 8.68
CA TRP A 65 5.52 1.59 8.23
C TRP A 65 6.69 0.90 7.52
N THR A 66 7.17 -0.21 8.05
CA THR A 66 8.27 -0.99 7.45
C THR A 66 7.92 -1.45 6.03
N GLY A 67 6.70 -1.96 5.83
CA GLY A 67 6.23 -2.40 4.51
C GLY A 67 6.10 -1.22 3.53
N THR A 68 5.55 -0.11 4.01
CA THR A 68 5.37 1.12 3.22
C THR A 68 6.69 1.73 2.79
N GLU A 69 7.65 1.87 3.71
CA GLU A 69 8.98 2.39 3.39
C GLU A 69 9.66 1.54 2.32
N GLN A 70 9.66 0.21 2.51
CA GLN A 70 10.27 -0.70 1.54
C GLN A 70 9.60 -0.61 0.17
N LEU A 71 8.26 -0.56 0.12
CA LEU A 71 7.50 -0.44 -1.13
C LEU A 71 7.86 0.85 -1.89
N LEU A 72 7.84 2.00 -1.21
CA LEU A 72 8.14 3.29 -1.84
C LEU A 72 9.60 3.39 -2.30
N ARG A 73 10.55 2.88 -1.51
CA ARG A 73 11.97 2.84 -1.91
C ARG A 73 12.18 1.98 -3.16
N ARG A 74 11.63 0.76 -3.18
CA ARG A 74 11.67 -0.12 -4.37
C ARG A 74 11.04 0.54 -5.60
N ALA A 75 9.93 1.26 -5.42
CA ALA A 75 9.27 1.98 -6.50
C ALA A 75 10.17 3.06 -7.11
N VAL A 76 10.83 3.86 -6.26
CA VAL A 76 11.79 4.87 -6.67
C VAL A 76 12.95 4.25 -7.44
N ASP A 77 13.52 3.14 -6.95
CA ASP A 77 14.61 2.44 -7.63
C ASP A 77 14.18 1.95 -9.02
N ARG A 78 12.98 1.37 -9.16
CA ARG A 78 12.45 0.91 -10.44
C ARG A 78 12.14 2.04 -11.43
N LEU A 79 11.84 3.25 -10.95
CA LEU A 79 11.54 4.42 -11.79
C LEU A 79 12.78 5.20 -12.22
N ARG A 80 13.84 5.22 -11.40
CA ARG A 80 15.08 5.98 -11.67
C ARG A 80 15.90 5.41 -12.81
N TYR A 81 15.89 4.09 -13.02
CA TYR A 81 16.63 3.44 -14.12
C TYR A 81 15.75 3.21 -15.35
N ARG A 82 15.27 4.32 -15.92
CA ARG A 82 14.53 4.33 -17.19
C ARG A 82 15.47 4.23 -18.38
#